data_AF-D4N5K7-F1
#
_entry.id   AF-D4N5K7-F1
#
_cell.length_a   1.000
_cell.length_b   1.000
_cell.length_c   1.000
_cell.angle_alpha   90.00
_cell.angle_beta   90.00
_cell.angle_gamma   90.00
#
_symmetry.space_group_name_H-M   'P 1'
#
loop_
_entity.id
_entity.type
_entity.pdbx_description
1 polymer ?
#
loop_
_entity_poly.entity_id
_entity_poly.type
_entity_poly.pdbx_seq_one_letter_code
_entity_poly.pdbx_strand_id
1 'polypeptide(L)'
;MAKTRNSDDPRKPTRKAGRHLRVPVLPDEEAEIKRLAASVGLPVAAYLRNVGLGYQVPGILDNKRVEELARINGDLGRLGGLLKLWLTDDVRTLQFGEATILALLSRIESTQDRMHEVMQEVVTPRVKR
;
A
#
# COMPACT_ATOMS: atom_id res chain seq x y z
N MET A 1 -60.97 -5.93 18.06
CA MET A 1 -60.19 -6.96 17.34
C MET A 1 -58.97 -6.31 16.71
N ALA A 2 -57.80 -6.89 16.98
CA ALA A 2 -56.48 -6.32 16.76
C ALA A 2 -55.97 -6.48 15.32
N LYS A 3 -55.10 -5.57 14.89
CA LYS A 3 -53.84 -5.96 14.25
C LYS A 3 -52.79 -4.86 14.37
N THR A 4 -52.08 -4.90 15.50
CA THR A 4 -50.77 -4.28 15.70
C THR A 4 -49.84 -4.74 14.58
N ARG A 5 -49.25 -3.81 13.82
CA ARG A 5 -48.20 -4.11 12.83
C ARG A 5 -46.91 -4.47 13.55
N ASN A 6 -46.77 -5.75 13.87
CA ASN A 6 -45.54 -6.34 14.36
C ASN A 6 -44.50 -6.23 13.23
N SER A 7 -43.47 -5.41 13.44
CA SER A 7 -42.36 -5.21 12.48
C SER A 7 -41.05 -5.57 13.14
N ASP A 8 -41.02 -6.74 13.78
CA ASP A 8 -39.80 -7.31 14.35
C ASP A 8 -39.47 -8.59 13.59
N ASP A 9 -38.89 -8.40 12.40
CA ASP A 9 -38.25 -9.45 11.62
C ASP A 9 -36.74 -9.32 11.88
N PRO A 10 -36.06 -10.34 12.44
CA PRO A 10 -34.65 -10.26 12.84
C PRO A 10 -33.72 -10.38 11.63
N ARG A 11 -33.95 -9.58 10.58
CA ARG A 11 -33.02 -9.46 9.46
C ARG A 11 -31.90 -8.53 9.91
N LYS A 12 -30.67 -9.08 9.97
CA LYS A 12 -29.45 -8.34 10.28
C LYS A 12 -29.44 -7.00 9.51
N PRO A 13 -29.17 -5.87 10.17
CA PRO A 13 -29.21 -4.57 9.52
C PRO A 13 -28.18 -4.55 8.39
N THR A 14 -28.68 -4.45 7.15
CA THR A 14 -27.83 -4.34 5.96
C THR A 14 -27.61 -2.87 5.64
N ARG A 15 -26.45 -2.53 5.06
CA ARG A 15 -26.13 -1.15 4.67
C ARG A 15 -27.13 -0.57 3.65
N LYS A 16 -27.78 -1.42 2.84
CA LYS A 16 -28.81 -1.03 1.85
C LYS A 16 -30.16 -0.66 2.49
N ALA A 17 -30.48 -1.20 3.67
CA ALA A 17 -31.70 -0.91 4.42
C ALA A 17 -31.41 -0.09 5.70
N GLY A 18 -30.19 0.46 5.82
CA GLY A 18 -29.68 1.08 7.03
C GLY A 18 -29.95 2.59 7.15
N ARG A 19 -29.31 3.20 8.15
CA ARG A 19 -29.37 4.63 8.42
C ARG A 19 -28.47 5.41 7.46
N HIS A 20 -28.93 6.58 7.03
CA HIS A 20 -28.20 7.47 6.13
C HIS A 20 -27.70 8.69 6.90
N LEU A 21 -26.43 9.05 6.71
CA LEU A 21 -25.89 10.33 7.18
C LEU A 21 -25.97 11.33 6.03
N ARG A 22 -26.53 12.51 6.29
CA ARG A 22 -26.47 13.63 5.35
C ARG A 22 -25.26 14.49 5.69
N VAL A 23 -24.44 14.77 4.68
CA VAL A 23 -23.27 15.64 4.80
C VAL A 23 -23.54 16.85 3.91
N PRO A 24 -23.99 17.98 4.47
CA PRO A 24 -24.10 19.22 3.72
C PRO A 24 -22.72 19.68 3.27
N VAL A 25 -22.58 20.02 2.00
CA VAL A 25 -21.32 20.44 1.38
C VAL A 25 -21.59 21.59 0.41
N LEU A 26 -20.59 22.45 0.23
CA LEU A 26 -20.55 23.43 -0.85
C LEU A 26 -20.22 22.73 -2.19
N PRO A 27 -20.53 23.36 -3.35
CA PRO A 27 -20.22 22.76 -4.65
C PRO A 27 -18.73 22.40 -4.84
N ASP A 28 -17.82 23.24 -4.36
CA ASP A 28 -16.38 23.01 -4.45
C ASP A 28 -15.93 21.83 -3.58
N GLU A 29 -16.51 21.71 -2.37
CA GLU A 29 -16.25 20.60 -1.45
C GLU A 29 -16.80 19.29 -2.01
N GLU A 30 -17.97 19.31 -2.64
CA GLU A 30 -18.55 18.14 -3.30
C GLU A 30 -17.65 17.65 -4.45
N ALA A 31 -17.17 18.59 -5.29
CA ALA A 31 -16.28 18.28 -6.40
C ALA A 31 -14.97 17.66 -5.90
N GLU A 32 -14.39 18.23 -4.84
CA GLU A 32 -13.14 17.73 -4.26
C GLU A 32 -13.32 16.35 -3.63
N ILE A 33 -14.41 16.13 -2.87
CA ILE A 33 -14.72 14.82 -2.29
C ILE A 33 -14.90 13.76 -3.40
N LYS A 34 -15.59 14.11 -4.50
CA LYS A 34 -15.74 13.22 -5.65
C LYS A 34 -14.40 12.90 -6.31
N ARG A 35 -13.54 13.90 -6.48
CA ARG A 35 -12.19 13.73 -7.04
C ARG A 35 -11.34 12.81 -6.17
N LEU A 36 -11.32 13.04 -4.86
CA LEU A 36 -10.58 12.22 -3.89
C LEU A 36 -11.10 10.78 -3.87
N ALA A 37 -12.42 10.59 -3.81
CA ALA A 37 -13.04 9.26 -3.86
C ALA A 37 -12.71 8.53 -5.17
N ALA A 38 -12.76 9.22 -6.31
CA ALA A 38 -12.38 8.67 -7.61
C ALA A 38 -10.89 8.31 -7.67
N SER A 39 -10.03 9.14 -7.09
CA SER A 39 -8.59 8.85 -7.03
C SER A 39 -8.28 7.55 -6.31
N VAL A 40 -9.08 7.13 -5.33
CA VAL A 40 -8.88 5.87 -4.60
C VAL A 40 -9.78 4.73 -5.09
N GLY A 41 -10.51 4.94 -6.19
CA GLY A 41 -11.43 3.94 -6.77
C GLY A 41 -12.63 3.59 -5.87
N LEU A 42 -13.02 4.47 -4.94
CA LEU A 42 -14.12 4.24 -4.02
C LEU A 42 -15.35 5.08 -4.39
N PRO A 43 -16.58 4.55 -4.19
CA PRO A 43 -17.77 5.38 -4.14
C PRO A 43 -17.66 6.42 -3.02
N VAL A 44 -18.15 7.65 -3.26
CA VAL A 44 -18.07 8.77 -2.30
C VAL A 44 -18.53 8.38 -0.89
N ALA A 45 -19.65 7.68 -0.76
CA ALA A 45 -20.16 7.24 0.53
C ALA A 45 -19.27 6.20 1.23
N ALA A 46 -18.51 5.40 0.47
CA ALA A 46 -17.52 4.49 1.02
C ALA A 46 -16.26 5.22 1.46
N TYR A 47 -15.78 6.16 0.64
CA TYR A 47 -14.67 7.05 0.98
C TYR A 47 -14.92 7.81 2.28
N LEU A 48 -16.01 8.59 2.35
CA LEU A 48 -16.35 9.39 3.52
C LEU A 48 -16.58 8.55 4.78
N ARG A 49 -17.19 7.37 4.64
CA ARG A 49 -17.38 6.46 5.78
C ARG A 49 -16.05 5.92 6.29
N ASN A 50 -15.14 5.56 5.39
CA ASN A 50 -13.82 5.07 5.79
C ASN A 50 -13.06 6.17 6.53
N VAL A 51 -13.01 7.37 5.96
CA VAL A 51 -12.41 8.56 6.61
C VAL A 51 -13.08 8.84 7.97
N GLY A 52 -14.41 8.88 8.03
CA GLY A 52 -15.16 9.18 9.25
C GLY A 52 -15.10 8.12 10.35
N LEU A 53 -14.77 6.87 10.00
CA LEU A 53 -14.51 5.79 10.96
C LEU A 53 -13.02 5.69 11.34
N GLY A 54 -12.18 6.62 10.86
CA GLY A 54 -10.75 6.62 11.11
C GLY A 54 -9.96 5.59 10.29
N TYR A 55 -10.59 4.89 9.35
CA TYR A 55 -9.87 4.08 8.37
C TYR A 55 -9.06 5.02 7.49
N GLN A 56 -7.74 4.86 7.55
CA GLN A 56 -6.84 5.50 6.61
C GLN A 56 -7.16 4.95 5.23
N VAL A 57 -7.85 5.74 4.41
CA VAL A 57 -8.07 5.40 3.01
C VAL A 57 -6.69 5.46 2.37
N PRO A 58 -6.11 4.34 1.92
CA PRO A 58 -4.84 4.37 1.22
C PRO A 58 -5.09 5.14 -0.08
N GLY A 59 -4.77 6.44 -0.07
CA GLY A 59 -4.55 7.21 -1.28
C GLY A 59 -3.54 6.43 -2.10
N ILE A 60 -3.81 6.21 -3.39
CA ILE A 60 -3.04 5.34 -4.30
C ILE A 60 -1.61 5.24 -3.79
N LEU A 61 -1.29 4.12 -3.12
CA LEU A 61 0.09 3.71 -3.00
C LEU A 61 0.45 3.49 -4.46
N ASP A 62 1.20 4.43 -5.01
CA ASP A 62 1.56 4.52 -6.41
C ASP A 62 1.98 3.11 -6.84
N ASN A 63 1.13 2.40 -7.59
CA ASN A 63 1.33 0.97 -7.90
C ASN A 63 2.72 0.77 -8.54
N LYS A 64 3.20 1.82 -9.22
CA LYS A 64 4.55 1.94 -9.75
C LYS A 64 5.64 1.82 -8.69
N ARG A 65 5.46 2.44 -7.52
CA ARG A 65 6.42 2.38 -6.40
C ARG A 65 6.44 1.00 -5.75
N VAL A 66 5.30 0.32 -5.70
CA VAL A 66 5.21 -1.08 -5.22
C VAL A 66 5.82 -2.06 -6.24
N GLU A 67 5.61 -1.84 -7.53
CA GLU A 67 6.26 -2.61 -8.60
C GLU A 67 7.77 -2.39 -8.62
N GLU A 68 8.23 -1.17 -8.39
CA GLU A 68 9.64 -0.83 -8.32
C GLU A 68 10.31 -1.50 -7.10
N LEU A 69 9.63 -1.52 -5.94
CA LEU A 69 9.98 -2.32 -4.76
C LEU A 69 10.11 -3.81 -5.06
N ALA A 70 9.12 -4.39 -5.73
CA ALA A 70 9.11 -5.80 -6.10
C ALA A 70 10.27 -6.14 -7.07
N ARG A 71 10.61 -5.22 -7.97
CA ARG A 71 11.73 -5.36 -8.90
C ARG A 71 13.07 -5.39 -8.17
N ILE A 72 13.30 -4.47 -7.23
CA ILE A 72 14.54 -4.40 -6.44
C ILE A 72 14.73 -5.67 -5.59
N ASN A 73 13.66 -6.15 -4.95
CA ASN A 73 13.70 -7.43 -4.22
C ASN A 73 14.01 -8.62 -5.13
N GLY A 74 13.51 -8.59 -6.38
CA GLY A 74 13.85 -9.59 -7.39
C GLY A 74 15.33 -9.55 -7.79
N ASP A 75 15.94 -8.37 -7.86
CA ASP A 75 17.36 -8.19 -8.21
C ASP A 75 18.28 -8.69 -7.09
N LEU A 76 17.88 -8.45 -5.84
CA LEU A 76 18.50 -9.01 -4.64
C LEU A 76 18.54 -10.54 -4.62
N GLY A 77 17.43 -11.19 -4.94
CA GLY A 77 17.37 -12.66 -5.04
C GLY A 77 18.34 -13.21 -6.11
N ARG A 78 18.52 -12.50 -7.22
CA ARG A 78 19.46 -12.89 -8.28
C ARG A 78 20.91 -12.69 -7.86
N LEU A 79 21.22 -11.63 -7.12
CA LEU A 79 22.56 -11.39 -6.57
C LEU A 79 22.95 -12.45 -5.53
N GLY A 80 22.02 -12.85 -4.66
CA GLY A 80 22.24 -13.99 -3.75
C GLY A 80 22.54 -15.28 -4.51
N GLY A 81 21.90 -15.49 -5.67
CA GLY A 81 22.21 -16.59 -6.59
C GLY A 81 23.61 -16.51 -7.20
N LEU A 82 24.07 -15.30 -7.59
CA LEU A 82 25.42 -15.07 -8.10
C LEU A 82 26.50 -15.25 -7.03
N LEU A 83 26.25 -14.78 -5.82
CA LEU A 83 27.13 -15.03 -4.67
C LEU A 83 27.22 -16.53 -4.38
N LYS A 84 26.09 -17.24 -4.42
CA LYS A 84 26.08 -18.70 -4.28
C LYS A 84 26.91 -19.39 -5.35
N LEU A 85 26.80 -18.98 -6.62
CA LEU A 85 27.60 -19.51 -7.72
C LEU A 85 29.11 -19.33 -7.50
N TRP A 86 29.50 -18.15 -7.03
CA TRP A 86 30.88 -17.84 -6.69
C TRP A 86 31.40 -18.70 -5.53
N LEU A 87 30.61 -18.86 -4.46
CA LEU A 87 30.96 -19.74 -3.34
C LEU A 87 31.04 -21.22 -3.71
N THR A 88 30.43 -21.62 -4.83
CA THR A 88 30.48 -23.00 -5.35
C THR A 88 31.55 -23.22 -6.41
N ASP A 89 32.50 -22.29 -6.58
CA ASP A 89 33.54 -22.33 -7.61
C ASP A 89 32.98 -22.56 -9.03
N ASP A 90 31.85 -21.93 -9.35
CA ASP A 90 31.28 -22.04 -10.70
C ASP A 90 32.21 -21.37 -11.72
N VAL A 91 32.47 -22.09 -12.81
CA VAL A 91 33.39 -21.71 -13.90
C VAL A 91 33.11 -20.30 -14.44
N ARG A 92 31.84 -19.84 -14.40
CA ARG A 92 31.41 -18.52 -14.86
C ARG A 92 31.88 -17.36 -13.98
N THR A 93 32.41 -17.65 -12.79
CA THR A 93 32.80 -16.65 -11.79
C THR A 93 34.30 -16.64 -11.48
N LEU A 94 35.10 -17.49 -12.13
CA LEU A 94 36.54 -17.68 -11.91
C LEU A 94 37.40 -16.42 -12.03
N GLN A 95 36.94 -15.42 -12.79
CA GLN A 95 37.65 -14.16 -13.02
C GLN A 95 37.41 -13.11 -11.91
N PHE A 96 36.48 -13.37 -10.99
CA PHE A 96 36.14 -12.45 -9.92
C PHE A 96 36.81 -12.89 -8.62
N GLY A 97 37.76 -12.09 -8.14
CA GLY A 97 38.35 -12.28 -6.82
C GLY A 97 37.39 -11.89 -5.69
N GLU A 98 37.64 -12.46 -4.51
CA GLU A 98 36.85 -12.23 -3.29
C GLU A 98 36.66 -10.73 -2.97
N ALA A 99 37.72 -9.94 -3.08
CA ALA A 99 37.67 -8.51 -2.83
C ALA A 99 36.68 -7.76 -3.74
N THR A 100 36.58 -8.17 -5.01
CA THR A 100 35.66 -7.56 -5.99
C THR A 100 34.21 -7.92 -5.67
N ILE A 101 33.96 -9.16 -5.25
CA ILE A 101 32.63 -9.64 -4.85
C ILE A 101 32.17 -8.93 -3.58
N LEU A 102 33.02 -8.86 -2.55
CA LEU A 102 32.70 -8.20 -1.28
C LEU A 102 32.47 -6.69 -1.45
N ALA A 103 33.29 -6.02 -2.26
CA ALA A 103 33.10 -4.59 -2.56
C ALA A 103 31.80 -4.32 -3.31
N LEU A 104 31.42 -5.20 -4.25
CA LEU A 104 30.17 -5.09 -4.98
C LEU A 104 28.96 -5.30 -4.06
N LEU A 105 29.00 -6.31 -3.19
CA LEU A 105 27.94 -6.59 -2.21
C LEU A 105 27.74 -5.43 -1.25
N SER A 106 28.81 -4.91 -0.65
CA SER A 106 28.73 -3.80 0.31
C SER A 106 28.17 -2.51 -0.32
N ARG A 107 28.56 -2.22 -1.58
CA ARG A 107 28.04 -1.07 -2.31
C ARG A 107 26.56 -1.22 -2.65
N ILE A 108 26.12 -2.44 -2.92
CA ILE A 108 24.71 -2.76 -3.18
C ILE A 108 23.88 -2.65 -1.89
N GLU A 109 24.33 -3.19 -0.77
CA GLU A 109 23.68 -3.03 0.54
C GLU A 109 23.52 -1.56 0.93
N SER A 110 24.59 -0.76 0.81
CA SER A 110 24.51 0.68 1.11
C SER A 110 23.52 1.44 0.21
N THR A 111 23.32 0.97 -1.03
CA THR A 111 22.34 1.55 -1.95
C THR A 111 20.93 1.11 -1.56
N GLN A 112 20.76 -0.11 -1.05
CA GLN A 112 19.49 -0.66 -0.59
C GLN A 112 18.99 -0.02 0.70
N ASP A 113 19.86 0.21 1.68
CA ASP A 113 19.50 0.90 2.92
C ASP A 113 18.96 2.30 2.63
N ARG A 114 19.62 2.99 1.71
CA ARG A 114 19.23 4.34 1.29
C ARG A 114 17.91 4.36 0.50
N MET A 115 17.62 3.31 -0.26
CA MET A 115 16.30 3.13 -0.88
C MET A 115 15.23 2.77 0.17
N HIS A 116 15.59 1.98 1.18
CA HIS A 116 14.69 1.60 2.27
C HIS A 116 14.29 2.81 3.14
N GLU A 117 15.21 3.71 3.46
CA GLU A 117 14.92 4.96 4.17
C GLU A 117 13.91 5.84 3.41
N VAL A 118 14.13 6.03 2.11
CA VAL A 118 13.21 6.79 1.25
C VAL A 118 11.85 6.10 1.15
N MET A 119 11.82 4.76 1.14
CA MET A 119 10.58 3.99 1.16
C MET A 119 9.86 4.07 2.51
N GLN A 120 10.58 4.08 3.63
CA GLN A 120 10.00 4.30 4.94
C GLN A 120 9.41 5.72 5.05
N GLU A 121 9.99 6.75 4.44
CA GLU A 121 9.35 8.07 4.42
C GLU A 121 8.03 8.09 3.63
N VAL A 122 7.87 7.20 2.66
CA VAL A 122 6.65 7.07 1.84
C VAL A 122 5.61 6.15 2.50
N VAL A 123 6.04 5.15 3.28
CA VAL A 123 5.17 4.13 3.91
C VAL A 123 4.83 4.48 5.37
N THR A 124 5.71 5.18 6.09
CA THR A 124 5.50 5.53 7.50
C THR A 124 4.71 6.84 7.59
N PRO A 125 3.54 6.85 8.24
CA PRO A 125 2.76 8.08 8.34
C PRO A 125 3.54 9.10 9.16
N ARG A 126 3.85 10.26 8.57
CA ARG A 126 4.21 11.46 9.35
C ARG A 126 2.99 11.85 10.18
N VAL A 127 2.86 11.27 11.37
CA VAL A 127 2.03 11.81 12.44
C VAL A 127 2.77 13.04 12.97
N LYS A 128 2.61 14.18 12.28
CA LYS A 128 2.85 15.47 12.92
C LYS A 128 1.61 15.77 13.76
N ARG A 129 1.77 15.56 15.06
CA ARG A 129 0.86 16.02 16.10
C ARG A 129 1.00 17.53 16.29
#